data_AF-A0A3N5MXB6-F1
#
_entry.id   AF-A0A3N5MXB6-F1
#
_cell.length_a   1.000
_cell.length_b   1.000
_cell.length_c   1.000
_cell.angle_alpha   90.00
_cell.angle_beta   90.00
_cell.angle_gamma   90.00
#
_symmetry.space_group_name_H-M   'P 1'
#
loop_
_entity.id
_entity.type
_entity.pdbx_description
1 polymer ?
#
loop_
_entity_poly.entity_id
_entity_poly.type
_entity_poly.pdbx_seq_one_letter_code
_entity_poly.pdbx_strand_id
1 'polypeptide(L)'
;MGDAPSSVALGDINRDTWPDLVITNSGCDNMSVLLNNSNGTFGSASNYAVGDSPAYVAVGTFNWDGKPDLVTAKSASNNVSVLLVTSTAGTTTTLAALPASAIYA
;
A
#
# COMPACT_ATOMS: atom_id res chain seq x y z
N MET A 1 -10.29 -1.82 -12.80
CA MET A 1 -10.84 -2.48 -11.60
C MET A 1 -9.93 -3.65 -11.31
N GLY A 2 -9.55 -3.84 -10.04
CA GLY A 2 -8.60 -4.89 -9.66
C GLY A 2 -9.17 -6.28 -9.90
N ASP A 3 -8.35 -7.17 -10.45
CA ASP A 3 -8.65 -8.60 -10.52
C ASP A 3 -8.15 -9.28 -9.25
N ALA A 4 -9.00 -10.11 -8.64
CA ALA A 4 -8.78 -10.77 -7.35
C ALA A 4 -8.26 -9.84 -6.22
N PRO A 5 -9.09 -8.94 -5.65
CA PRO A 5 -8.71 -8.20 -4.45
C PRO A 5 -8.44 -9.16 -3.28
N SER A 6 -7.31 -9.01 -2.60
CA SER A 6 -6.82 -9.94 -1.58
C SER A 6 -6.85 -9.37 -0.16
N SER A 7 -6.66 -8.06 0.00
CA SER A 7 -6.66 -7.37 1.30
C SER A 7 -7.05 -5.91 1.14
N VAL A 8 -7.59 -5.34 2.21
CA VAL A 8 -7.93 -3.91 2.32
C VAL A 8 -7.38 -3.33 3.62
N ALA A 9 -6.89 -2.09 3.56
CA ALA A 9 -6.52 -1.30 4.73
C ALA A 9 -7.08 0.12 4.61
N LEU A 10 -7.26 0.75 5.77
CA LEU A 10 -7.70 2.13 5.90
C LEU A 10 -6.56 2.99 6.47
N GLY A 11 -6.44 4.20 5.98
CA GLY A 11 -5.55 5.21 6.54
C GLY A 11 -5.68 6.54 5.80
N ASP A 12 -5.32 7.63 6.46
CA ASP A 12 -5.31 8.97 5.86
C ASP A 12 -4.06 9.11 4.98
N ILE A 13 -4.13 8.72 3.71
CA ILE A 13 -2.98 8.60 2.79
C ILE A 13 -2.57 9.96 2.23
N ASN A 14 -3.53 10.85 2.02
CA ASN A 14 -3.30 12.19 1.48
C ASN A 14 -3.19 13.29 2.56
N ARG A 15 -3.34 12.94 3.84
CA ARG A 15 -3.31 13.85 5.01
C ARG A 15 -4.44 14.88 5.03
N ASP A 16 -5.62 14.49 4.59
CA ASP A 16 -6.81 15.35 4.62
C ASP A 16 -7.73 15.10 5.81
N THR A 17 -7.30 14.26 6.77
CA THR A 17 -8.02 13.81 7.98
C THR A 17 -9.13 12.78 7.75
N TRP A 18 -9.38 12.37 6.51
CA TRP A 18 -10.38 11.37 6.17
C TRP A 18 -9.70 10.03 5.85
N PRO A 19 -10.20 8.90 6.38
CA PRO A 19 -9.64 7.60 6.02
C PRO A 19 -9.85 7.29 4.53
N ASP A 20 -8.76 7.05 3.82
CA ASP A 20 -8.71 6.55 2.45
C ASP A 20 -8.67 5.02 2.41
N LEU A 21 -8.96 4.44 1.25
CA LEU A 21 -8.89 3.00 1.02
C LEU A 21 -7.62 2.60 0.29
N VAL A 22 -7.01 1.50 0.75
CA VAL A 22 -5.89 0.85 0.08
C VAL A 22 -6.22 -0.62 -0.11
N ILE A 23 -6.14 -1.11 -1.35
CA ILE A 23 -6.56 -2.47 -1.74
C ILE A 23 -5.42 -3.15 -2.48
N THR A 24 -5.07 -4.37 -2.11
CA THR A 24 -4.15 -5.21 -2.91
C THR A 24 -4.93 -6.07 -3.90
N ASN A 25 -4.46 -6.13 -5.13
CA ASN A 25 -5.08 -6.90 -6.20
C ASN A 25 -4.09 -7.97 -6.68
N SER A 26 -4.25 -9.19 -6.18
CA SER A 26 -3.30 -10.28 -6.43
C SER A 26 -3.31 -10.75 -7.88
N GLY A 27 -4.41 -10.58 -8.60
CA GLY A 27 -4.52 -10.95 -10.02
C GLY A 27 -3.93 -9.90 -10.96
N CYS A 28 -3.67 -8.68 -10.48
CA CYS A 28 -3.11 -7.58 -11.28
C CYS A 28 -1.73 -7.11 -10.80
N ASP A 29 -1.14 -7.79 -9.82
CA ASP A 29 0.19 -7.49 -9.26
C ASP A 29 0.35 -6.01 -8.83
N ASN A 30 -0.75 -5.43 -8.35
CA ASN A 30 -0.84 -4.01 -8.03
C ASN A 30 -1.63 -3.75 -6.75
N MET A 31 -1.55 -2.51 -6.29
CA MET A 31 -2.33 -1.96 -5.20
C MET A 31 -3.12 -0.76 -5.71
N SER A 32 -4.39 -0.66 -5.34
CA SER A 32 -5.25 0.48 -5.63
C SER A 32 -5.39 1.37 -4.40
N VAL A 33 -5.20 2.67 -4.54
CA VAL A 33 -5.53 3.69 -3.53
C VAL A 33 -6.74 4.48 -4.01
N LEU A 34 -7.76 4.58 -3.17
CA LEU A 34 -8.95 5.37 -3.44
C LEU A 34 -9.09 6.44 -2.33
N LEU A 35 -9.01 7.71 -2.73
CA LEU A 35 -9.12 8.82 -1.79
C LEU A 35 -10.57 9.06 -1.41
N ASN A 36 -10.80 9.37 -0.14
CA ASN A 36 -12.11 9.70 0.38
C ASN A 36 -12.50 11.14 0.00
N ASN A 37 -13.69 11.32 -0.56
CA ASN A 37 -14.18 12.65 -0.94
C ASN A 37 -14.86 13.39 0.23
N SER A 38 -14.69 12.95 1.48
CA SER A 38 -15.29 13.50 2.71
C SER A 38 -16.83 13.48 2.78
N ASN A 39 -17.48 12.84 1.81
CA ASN A 39 -18.94 12.74 1.69
C ASN A 39 -19.45 11.29 1.65
N GLY A 40 -18.62 10.35 2.10
CA GLY A 40 -18.91 8.91 2.06
C GLY A 40 -18.71 8.27 0.68
N THR A 41 -18.17 9.01 -0.30
CA THR A 41 -17.77 8.46 -1.60
C THR A 41 -16.26 8.42 -1.74
N PHE A 42 -15.78 7.57 -2.64
CA PHE A 42 -14.36 7.47 -2.98
C PHE A 42 -14.11 7.94 -4.41
N GLY A 43 -12.98 8.58 -4.64
CA GLY A 43 -12.51 8.97 -5.97
C GLY A 43 -12.06 7.78 -6.81
N SER A 44 -11.57 8.08 -8.02
CA SER A 44 -11.00 7.08 -8.92
C SER A 44 -9.79 6.38 -8.30
N ALA A 45 -9.70 5.07 -8.50
CA ALA A 45 -8.56 4.27 -8.03
C ALA A 45 -7.27 4.65 -8.74
N SER A 46 -6.25 5.04 -7.97
CA SER A 46 -4.86 5.16 -8.41
C SER A 46 -4.17 3.81 -8.20
N ASN A 47 -3.64 3.21 -9.26
CA ASN A 47 -3.02 1.88 -9.19
C ASN A 47 -1.50 1.99 -9.19
N TYR A 48 -0.86 1.27 -8.26
CA TYR A 48 0.59 1.22 -8.09
C TYR A 48 1.06 -0.22 -8.26
N ALA A 49 2.02 -0.46 -9.15
CA ALA A 49 2.63 -1.77 -9.30
C ALA A 49 3.44 -2.10 -8.03
N VAL A 50 3.16 -3.24 -7.41
CA VAL A 50 3.81 -3.66 -6.15
C VAL A 50 4.52 -5.01 -6.27
N GLY A 51 4.57 -5.58 -7.48
CA GLY A 51 5.16 -6.90 -7.77
C GLY A 51 4.16 -8.04 -7.56
N ASP A 52 4.57 -9.27 -7.90
CA ASP A 52 3.56 -10.32 -8.10
C ASP A 52 2.81 -10.76 -6.85
N SER A 53 1.51 -11.01 -7.01
CA SER A 53 0.62 -11.61 -6.02
C SER A 53 0.70 -10.96 -4.62
N PRO A 54 0.45 -9.64 -4.51
CA PRO A 54 0.31 -8.99 -3.21
C PRO A 54 -0.85 -9.62 -2.45
N ALA A 55 -0.59 -10.07 -1.22
CA ALA A 55 -1.55 -10.81 -0.41
C ALA A 55 -2.14 -9.96 0.72
N TYR A 56 -1.33 -9.10 1.34
CA TYR A 56 -1.73 -8.29 2.47
C TYR A 56 -1.21 -6.87 2.35
N VAL A 57 -1.93 -5.91 2.94
CA VAL A 57 -1.48 -4.52 3.06
C VAL A 57 -1.69 -3.97 4.46
N ALA A 58 -0.75 -3.14 4.91
CA ALA A 58 -0.84 -2.34 6.12
C ALA A 58 -0.50 -0.88 5.81
N VAL A 59 -1.10 0.03 6.57
CA VAL A 59 -0.83 1.47 6.54
C VAL A 59 -0.25 1.88 7.89
N GLY A 60 0.79 2.71 7.89
CA GLY A 60 1.41 3.22 9.11
C GLY A 60 2.42 4.31 8.82
N THR A 61 3.16 4.74 9.84
CA THR A 61 4.32 5.63 9.68
C THR A 61 5.56 4.81 10.03
N PHE A 62 6.17 4.15 9.04
CA PHE A 62 7.24 3.18 9.26
C PHE A 62 8.63 3.81 9.13
N ASN A 63 8.78 4.88 8.35
CA ASN A 63 10.06 5.57 8.14
C ASN A 63 10.23 6.87 8.96
N TRP A 64 9.20 7.24 9.74
CA TRP A 64 9.19 8.41 10.62
C TRP A 64 9.35 9.76 9.89
N ASP A 65 9.08 9.82 8.58
CA ASP A 65 9.05 11.09 7.82
C ASP A 65 7.73 11.88 8.02
N GLY A 66 6.88 11.36 8.92
CA GLY A 66 5.56 11.86 9.26
C GLY A 66 4.50 11.55 8.22
N LYS A 67 4.82 10.88 7.11
CA LYS A 67 3.88 10.54 6.03
C LYS A 67 3.33 9.13 6.23
N PRO A 68 2.11 8.89 5.72
CA PRO A 68 1.58 7.55 5.59
C PRO A 68 2.45 6.75 4.63
N ASP A 69 2.90 5.62 5.13
CA ASP A 69 3.64 4.59 4.43
C ASP A 69 2.72 3.38 4.22
N LEU A 70 2.84 2.76 3.04
CA LEU A 70 2.17 1.50 2.75
C LEU A 70 3.18 0.37 2.78
N VAL A 71 2.79 -0.75 3.37
CA VAL A 71 3.54 -2.01 3.35
C VAL A 71 2.65 -3.08 2.76
N THR A 72 3.12 -3.74 1.70
CA THR A 72 2.50 -4.97 1.20
C THR A 72 3.34 -6.17 1.55
N ALA A 73 2.70 -7.34 1.72
CA ALA A 73 3.36 -8.63 1.84
C ALA A 73 2.91 -9.56 0.70
N LYS A 74 3.86 -10.24 0.07
CA LYS A 74 3.64 -11.29 -0.93
C LYS A 74 3.58 -12.67 -0.25
N SER A 75 2.68 -13.54 -0.72
CA SER A 75 2.55 -14.92 -0.20
C SER A 75 3.28 -15.96 -1.07
N ALA A 76 3.61 -15.63 -2.33
CA ALA A 76 3.95 -16.64 -3.34
C ALA A 76 5.32 -17.34 -3.20
N SER A 77 6.11 -17.08 -2.16
CA SER A 77 7.41 -17.76 -2.01
C SER A 77 8.01 -17.59 -0.62
N ASN A 78 7.46 -18.25 0.42
CA ASN A 78 8.07 -18.47 1.76
C ASN A 78 8.77 -17.25 2.44
N ASN A 79 8.52 -16.02 1.97
CA ASN A 79 9.22 -14.81 2.33
C ASN A 79 8.20 -13.66 2.34
N VAL A 80 8.22 -12.90 3.43
CA VAL A 80 7.52 -11.63 3.53
C VAL A 80 8.44 -10.57 2.93
N SER A 81 8.10 -10.12 1.73
CA SER A 81 8.72 -8.95 1.12
C SER A 81 7.93 -7.72 1.52
N VAL A 82 8.55 -6.79 2.26
CA VAL A 82 7.95 -5.49 2.58
C VAL A 82 8.37 -4.48 1.52
N LEU A 83 7.39 -3.93 0.82
CA LEU A 83 7.58 -2.77 -0.05
C LEU A 83 7.07 -1.53 0.68
N LEU A 84 7.97 -0.60 1.00
CA LEU A 84 7.61 0.70 1.53
C LEU A 84 7.22 1.63 0.38
N VAL A 85 5.97 2.10 0.37
CA VAL A 85 5.50 3.13 -0.56
C VAL A 85 5.47 4.47 0.18
N THR A 86 6.52 5.29 0.00
CA THR A 86 6.59 6.64 0.57
C THR A 86 5.89 7.63 -0.35
N SER A 87 4.92 8.39 0.17
CA SER A 87 4.24 9.46 -0.56
C SER A 87 5.12 10.72 -0.65
N THR A 88 6.24 10.67 -1.38
CA THR A 88 6.92 11.91 -1.80
C THR A 88 6.17 12.44 -3.01
N ALA A 89 5.72 13.70 -2.95
CA ALA A 89 4.86 14.32 -3.96
C ALA A 89 5.20 13.86 -5.39
N GLY A 90 4.37 12.98 -5.94
CA GLY A 90 4.47 12.51 -7.33
C GLY A 90 5.53 11.45 -7.63
N THR A 91 6.22 10.83 -6.66
CA THR A 91 7.18 9.75 -6.94
C THR A 91 7.12 8.61 -5.92
N THR A 92 6.66 7.44 -6.39
CA THR A 92 6.83 6.17 -5.68
C THR A 92 8.22 5.62 -5.93
N THR A 93 9.09 5.64 -4.92
CA THR A 93 10.33 4.86 -4.91
C THR A 93 10.02 3.45 -4.42
N THR A 94 10.15 2.46 -5.30
CA THR A 94 10.08 1.05 -4.94
C THR A 94 11.33 0.69 -4.13
N LEU A 95 11.25 0.64 -2.81
CA LEU A 95 12.34 0.08 -2.00
C LEU A 95 12.25 -1.45 -2.06
N ALA A 96 13.36 -2.07 -2.46
CA ALA A 96 13.46 -3.52 -2.61
C ALA A 96 13.05 -4.23 -1.31
N ALA A 97 12.46 -5.42 -1.48
CA ALA A 97 12.04 -6.32 -0.41
C ALA A 97 13.09 -6.38 0.71
N LEU A 98 12.75 -5.83 1.88
CA LEU A 98 13.56 -6.04 3.07
C LEU A 98 13.30 -7.47 3.58
N PRO A 99 14.36 -8.26 3.88
CA PRO A 99 14.16 -9.54 4.54
C PRO A 99 13.50 -9.29 5.91
N ALA A 100 12.65 -10.21 6.38
CA ALA A 100 11.93 -10.07 7.65
C ALA A 100 12.83 -9.72 8.86
N SER A 101 14.13 -10.04 8.77
CA SER A 101 15.16 -9.69 9.76
C SER A 101 15.54 -8.20 9.82
N ALA A 102 15.20 -7.41 8.80
CA ALA A 102 15.58 -5.99 8.70
C ALA A 102 14.53 -5.04 9.31
N ILE A 103 13.42 -5.57 9.85
CA ILE A 103 12.32 -4.79 10.44
C ILE A 103 12.53 -4.53 11.94
N TYR A 104 13.57 -5.14 12.56
CA TYR A 104 13.92 -5.01 13.98
C TYR A 104 15.28 -4.31 14.23
N ALA A 105 15.49 -3.13 13.65
CA ALA A 105 16.64 -2.27 13.99
C ALA A 105 16.18 -0.94 14.58
#